data_AF-A0A7D9JE31-F1
#
_entry.id   AF-A0A7D9JE31-F1
#
_cell.length_a   1.000
_cell.length_b   1.000
_cell.length_c   1.000
_cell.angle_alpha   90.00
_cell.angle_beta   90.00
_cell.angle_gamma   90.00
#
_symmetry.space_group_name_H-M   'P 1'
#
loop_
_entity.id
_entity.type
_entity.pdbx_description
1 polymer ?
#
loop_
_entity_poly.entity_id
_entity_poly.type
_entity_poly.pdbx_seq_one_letter_code
_entity_poly.pdbx_strand_id
1 'polypeptide(L)'
;MLLRRHHSTSKVVLDNLPAMFEAGLAEYNKKVHDVFDLYLRTVAAHVYDTLGEDVTLPLSSTKSISSENYQFNSPAVTLDDKLQSGAQPYKACSAFAALSGNTDNRLYSSQDLISNIRYQVYTDVKVVPTLEVDVDLNAYAYDFFNHGNYKALIQENGLMQGDAYNLLKDFMLVLQSISVSLTELAPKDGDDVVAAFTQLAQEFQSNFAEANFNH
;
A
#
# COMPACT_ATOMS: atom_id res chain seq x y z
N MET A 1 -44.52 -26.89 -4.70
CA MET A 1 -43.33 -27.44 -4.03
C MET A 1 -42.38 -26.27 -3.80
N LEU A 2 -42.44 -25.67 -2.61
CA LEU A 2 -41.62 -24.50 -2.27
C LEU A 2 -40.17 -24.98 -2.10
N LEU A 3 -39.30 -24.60 -3.02
CA LEU A 3 -37.85 -24.79 -2.87
C LEU A 3 -37.42 -24.02 -1.64
N ARG A 4 -37.14 -24.76 -0.57
CA ARG A 4 -36.50 -24.28 0.65
C ARG A 4 -35.13 -23.77 0.21
N ARG A 5 -34.98 -22.46 0.02
CA ARG A 5 -33.66 -21.84 -0.10
C ARG A 5 -32.93 -22.19 1.20
N HIS A 6 -31.97 -23.08 1.13
CA HIS A 6 -30.98 -23.20 2.20
C HIS A 6 -30.36 -21.80 2.33
N HIS A 7 -30.57 -21.16 3.47
CA HIS A 7 -29.78 -19.99 3.82
C HIS A 7 -28.34 -20.49 3.88
N SER A 8 -27.53 -20.09 2.91
CA SER A 8 -26.09 -20.30 2.97
C SER A 8 -25.58 -19.67 4.26
N THR A 9 -24.80 -20.43 5.02
CA THR A 9 -24.07 -19.94 6.19
C THR A 9 -22.72 -19.33 5.78
N SER A 10 -22.36 -19.42 4.50
CA SER A 10 -21.11 -18.91 3.99
C SER A 10 -21.13 -17.41 3.87
N LYS A 11 -20.07 -16.82 4.38
CA LYS A 11 -19.80 -15.40 4.26
C LYS A 11 -18.85 -15.21 3.10
N VAL A 12 -19.29 -14.50 2.07
CA VAL A 12 -18.53 -14.33 0.81
C VAL A 12 -17.61 -13.10 0.85
N VAL A 13 -18.06 -12.03 1.51
CA VAL A 13 -17.30 -10.78 1.66
C VAL A 13 -16.90 -10.64 3.13
N LEU A 14 -15.63 -10.30 3.38
CA LEU A 14 -15.16 -10.04 4.74
C LEU A 14 -15.87 -8.82 5.33
N ASP A 15 -16.13 -8.85 6.64
CA ASP A 15 -16.61 -7.64 7.32
C ASP A 15 -15.50 -6.61 7.38
N ASN A 16 -15.91 -5.36 7.53
CA ASN A 16 -15.01 -4.27 7.84
C ASN A 16 -14.13 -4.61 9.05
N LEU A 17 -12.88 -4.16 8.99
CA LEU A 17 -11.92 -4.33 10.07
C LEU A 17 -12.47 -3.65 11.34
N PRO A 18 -12.35 -4.27 12.53
CA PRO A 18 -12.78 -3.59 13.75
C PRO A 18 -11.99 -2.29 13.95
N ALA A 19 -12.66 -1.24 14.45
CA ALA A 19 -12.10 0.12 14.51
C ALA A 19 -10.72 0.22 15.17
N MET A 20 -10.41 -0.64 16.15
CA MET A 20 -9.09 -0.69 16.79
C MET A 20 -7.97 -1.13 15.84
N PHE A 21 -8.25 -2.08 14.94
CA PHE A 21 -7.29 -2.57 13.97
C PHE A 21 -7.16 -1.59 12.81
N GLU A 22 -8.26 -0.99 12.37
CA GLU A 22 -8.25 0.07 11.36
C GLU A 22 -7.40 1.26 11.84
N ALA A 23 -7.56 1.69 13.10
CA ALA A 23 -6.74 2.74 13.67
C ALA A 23 -5.24 2.36 13.71
N GLY A 24 -4.92 1.13 14.11
CA GLY A 24 -3.53 0.65 14.11
C GLY A 24 -2.93 0.56 12.71
N LEU A 25 -3.74 0.16 11.72
CA LEU A 25 -3.35 0.07 10.32
C LEU A 25 -3.13 1.45 9.70
N ALA A 26 -4.00 2.41 10.00
CA ALA A 26 -3.83 3.80 9.60
C ALA A 26 -2.55 4.41 10.22
N GLU A 27 -2.25 4.09 11.49
CA GLU A 27 -0.99 4.51 12.13
C GLU A 27 0.23 3.86 11.46
N TYR A 28 0.16 2.57 11.13
CA TYR A 28 1.22 1.87 10.41
C TYR A 28 1.46 2.49 9.03
N ASN A 29 0.42 2.62 8.21
CA ASN A 29 0.52 3.22 6.88
C ASN A 29 1.10 4.64 6.96
N LYS A 30 0.67 5.44 7.95
CA LYS A 30 1.24 6.76 8.20
C LYS A 30 2.74 6.70 8.49
N LYS A 31 3.21 5.79 9.35
CA LYS A 31 4.64 5.60 9.62
C LYS A 31 5.41 5.21 8.36
N VAL A 32 4.86 4.31 7.55
CA VAL A 32 5.47 3.91 6.27
C VAL A 32 5.59 5.12 5.35
N HIS A 33 4.51 5.90 5.20
CA HIS A 33 4.53 7.13 4.41
C HIS A 33 5.56 8.13 4.90
N ASP A 34 5.68 8.35 6.21
CA ASP A 34 6.66 9.29 6.79
C ASP A 34 8.11 8.85 6.49
N VAL A 35 8.40 7.54 6.58
CA VAL A 35 9.72 6.98 6.26
C VAL A 35 10.04 7.12 4.77
N PHE A 36 9.08 6.81 3.89
CA PHE A 36 9.28 6.93 2.45
C PHE A 36 9.34 8.39 2.00
N ASP A 37 8.58 9.30 2.61
CA ASP A 37 8.68 10.75 2.37
C ASP A 37 10.08 11.26 2.72
N LEU A 38 10.64 10.83 3.85
CA LEU A 38 12.02 11.17 4.24
C LEU A 38 13.06 10.63 3.25
N TYR A 39 12.90 9.37 2.83
CA TYR A 39 13.76 8.75 1.82
C TYR A 39 13.75 9.58 0.51
N LEU A 40 12.55 9.88 -0.01
CA LEU A 40 12.37 10.63 -1.24
C LEU A 40 12.99 12.03 -1.15
N ARG A 41 12.75 12.76 -0.06
CA ARG A 41 13.37 14.07 0.17
C ARG A 41 14.90 13.99 0.21
N THR A 42 15.44 12.98 0.84
CA THR A 42 16.90 12.80 0.99
C THR A 42 17.54 12.50 -0.37
N VAL A 43 16.96 11.59 -1.14
CA VAL A 43 17.44 11.25 -2.48
C VAL A 43 17.29 12.45 -3.41
N ALA A 44 16.14 13.13 -3.38
CA ALA A 44 15.91 14.33 -4.17
C ALA A 44 16.90 15.46 -3.86
N ALA A 45 17.21 15.69 -2.58
CA ALA A 45 18.22 16.67 -2.18
C ALA A 45 19.60 16.31 -2.73
N HIS A 46 20.00 15.04 -2.65
CA HIS A 46 21.26 14.58 -3.23
C HIS A 46 21.30 14.74 -4.75
N VAL A 47 20.20 14.42 -5.43
CA VAL A 47 20.06 14.61 -6.89
C VAL A 47 20.09 16.09 -7.25
N TYR A 48 19.49 16.97 -6.45
CA TYR A 48 19.55 18.42 -6.63
C TYR A 48 20.99 18.94 -6.49
N ASP A 49 21.72 18.48 -5.48
CA ASP A 49 23.10 18.93 -5.25
C ASP A 49 24.07 18.44 -6.36
N THR A 50 23.76 17.31 -7.03
CA THR A 50 24.61 16.71 -8.07
C THR A 50 24.25 17.14 -9.49
N LEU A 51 22.96 17.21 -9.81
CA LEU A 51 22.46 17.52 -11.16
C LEU A 51 21.87 18.93 -11.29
N GLY A 52 21.68 19.62 -10.17
CA GLY A 52 21.03 20.93 -10.12
C GLY A 52 19.51 20.86 -10.23
N GLU A 53 18.95 22.00 -10.63
CA GLU A 53 17.50 22.20 -10.74
C GLU A 53 16.88 21.35 -11.87
N ASP A 54 15.67 20.84 -11.64
CA ASP A 54 14.89 20.09 -12.63
C ASP A 54 14.25 21.02 -13.66
N VAL A 55 15.07 21.73 -14.43
CA VAL A 55 14.64 22.69 -15.46
C VAL A 55 14.76 22.14 -16.87
N THR A 56 15.20 20.89 -17.05
CA THR A 56 15.44 20.34 -18.40
C THR A 56 14.29 19.42 -18.81
N LEU A 57 13.68 19.71 -19.97
CA LEU A 57 12.59 18.90 -20.49
C LEU A 57 13.09 17.51 -20.91
N PRO A 58 12.42 16.41 -20.50
CA PRO A 58 12.94 15.05 -20.63
C PRO A 58 13.04 14.55 -22.08
N LEU A 59 12.20 15.07 -23.00
CA LEU A 59 12.18 14.65 -24.40
C LEU A 59 13.02 15.54 -25.32
N SER A 60 13.00 16.86 -25.11
CA SER A 60 13.67 17.82 -25.98
C SER A 60 15.05 18.24 -25.46
N SER A 61 15.39 17.88 -24.21
CA SER A 61 16.59 18.31 -23.49
C SER A 61 16.77 19.83 -23.46
N THR A 62 15.69 20.58 -23.66
CA THR A 62 15.71 22.04 -23.60
C THR A 62 15.56 22.50 -22.16
N LYS A 63 16.37 23.48 -21.76
CA LYS A 63 16.20 24.14 -20.46
C LYS A 63 14.99 25.05 -20.53
N SER A 64 13.99 24.77 -19.70
CA SER A 64 12.92 25.69 -19.35
C SER A 64 13.49 26.95 -18.69
N ILE A 65 12.73 28.04 -18.74
CA ILE A 65 13.17 29.38 -18.33
C ILE A 65 13.62 29.34 -16.86
N SER A 66 14.93 29.36 -16.61
CA SER A 66 15.44 29.58 -15.26
C SER A 66 15.35 31.07 -14.92
N SER A 67 15.04 31.38 -13.66
CA SER A 67 14.91 32.75 -13.13
C SER A 67 16.19 33.58 -13.28
N GLU A 68 17.32 32.91 -13.53
CA GLU A 68 18.67 33.46 -13.65
C GLU A 68 18.84 34.50 -14.78
N ASN A 69 17.95 34.49 -15.78
CA ASN A 69 18.07 35.34 -16.98
C ASN A 69 17.07 36.52 -17.06
N TYR A 70 16.22 36.72 -16.04
CA TYR A 70 15.26 37.84 -16.01
C TYR A 70 15.79 38.97 -15.11
N GLN A 71 16.53 39.92 -15.70
CA GLN A 71 16.91 41.17 -15.04
C GLN A 71 15.99 42.31 -15.49
N PHE A 72 15.10 42.76 -14.60
CA PHE A 72 14.36 44.01 -14.77
C PHE A 72 14.81 44.99 -13.68
N ASN A 73 15.65 45.96 -14.05
CA ASN A 73 16.06 47.03 -13.15
C ASN A 73 14.92 48.07 -13.07
N SER A 74 13.92 47.85 -12.21
CA SER A 74 12.88 48.83 -11.92
C SER A 74 12.71 49.05 -10.42
N PRO A 75 12.58 50.29 -9.92
CA PRO A 75 12.48 50.62 -8.50
C PRO A 75 11.06 50.44 -7.90
N ALA A 76 10.10 49.93 -8.67
CA ALA A 76 8.72 49.71 -8.20
C ALA A 76 8.49 48.21 -7.91
N VAL A 77 7.75 47.89 -6.85
CA VAL A 77 7.32 46.50 -6.55
C VAL A 77 6.50 46.00 -7.73
N THR A 78 7.11 45.12 -8.52
CA THR A 78 6.52 44.52 -9.71
C THR A 78 5.67 43.31 -9.35
N LEU A 79 4.88 42.82 -10.30
CA LEU A 79 4.20 41.53 -10.17
C LEU A 79 5.20 40.41 -9.88
N ASP A 80 6.38 40.48 -10.49
CA ASP A 80 7.46 39.50 -10.34
C ASP A 80 7.98 39.47 -8.90
N ASP A 81 8.16 40.62 -8.25
CA ASP A 81 8.56 40.70 -6.85
C ASP A 81 7.54 40.02 -5.92
N LYS A 82 6.24 40.19 -6.22
CA LYS A 82 5.16 39.50 -5.48
C LYS A 82 5.16 37.99 -5.75
N LEU A 83 5.38 37.56 -6.99
CA LEU A 83 5.45 36.14 -7.35
C LEU A 83 6.66 35.46 -6.72
N GLN A 84 7.84 36.09 -6.74
CA GLN A 84 9.05 35.59 -6.07
C GLN A 84 8.86 35.52 -4.56
N SER A 85 8.22 36.53 -3.94
CA SER A 85 7.95 36.50 -2.50
C SER A 85 7.01 35.36 -2.06
N GLY A 86 6.17 34.86 -2.96
CA GLY A 86 5.27 33.72 -2.72
C GLY A 86 5.83 32.37 -3.19
N ALA A 87 6.94 32.36 -3.92
CA ALA A 87 7.52 31.15 -4.48
C ALA A 87 8.08 30.26 -3.35
N GLN A 88 7.64 29.01 -3.33
CA GLN A 88 8.17 28.00 -2.40
C GLN A 88 9.35 27.28 -3.07
N PRO A 89 10.48 27.11 -2.36
CA PRO A 89 11.57 26.31 -2.89
C PRO A 89 11.15 24.84 -2.99
N TYR A 90 11.53 24.19 -4.08
CA TYR A 90 11.31 22.77 -4.30
C TYR A 90 12.62 22.09 -4.74
N LYS A 91 12.83 20.85 -4.28
CA LYS A 91 13.97 19.99 -4.61
C LYS A 91 13.51 18.60 -5.02
N ALA A 92 12.38 18.15 -4.49
CA ALA A 92 11.83 16.81 -4.71
C ALA A 92 10.71 16.79 -5.74
N CYS A 93 9.86 17.82 -5.76
CA CYS A 93 8.84 17.95 -6.79
C CYS A 93 9.45 18.28 -8.15
N SER A 94 8.79 17.84 -9.23
CA SER A 94 9.10 18.33 -10.57
C SER A 94 8.69 19.80 -10.70
N ALA A 95 9.32 20.55 -11.60
CA ALA A 95 8.94 21.95 -11.86
C ALA A 95 7.45 22.10 -12.25
N PHE A 96 6.90 21.13 -12.98
CA PHE A 96 5.48 21.10 -13.36
C PHE A 96 4.55 20.86 -12.17
N ALA A 97 4.93 19.94 -11.28
CA ALA A 97 4.17 19.68 -10.07
C ALA A 97 4.19 20.89 -9.13
N ALA A 98 5.35 21.54 -8.98
CA ALA A 98 5.52 22.77 -8.20
C ALA A 98 4.65 23.91 -8.74
N LEU A 99 4.61 24.12 -10.06
CA LEU A 99 3.72 25.10 -10.69
C LEU A 99 2.23 24.80 -10.50
N SER A 100 1.88 23.53 -10.27
CA SER A 100 0.50 23.11 -10.00
C SER A 100 0.10 23.25 -8.53
N GLY A 101 0.98 23.82 -7.68
CA GLY A 101 0.73 24.01 -6.25
C GLY A 101 1.16 22.85 -5.37
N ASN A 102 1.83 21.83 -5.93
CA ASN A 102 2.47 20.80 -5.12
C ASN A 102 3.75 21.35 -4.49
N THR A 103 4.12 20.80 -3.34
CA THR A 103 5.33 21.22 -2.62
C THR A 103 6.08 19.98 -2.18
N ASP A 104 7.34 20.16 -1.77
CA ASP A 104 8.12 19.08 -1.16
C ASP A 104 7.53 18.56 0.16
N ASN A 105 6.45 19.17 0.66
CA ASN A 105 5.74 18.71 1.85
C ASN A 105 4.70 17.65 1.49
N ARG A 106 4.90 16.44 2.04
CA ARG A 106 4.04 15.26 1.81
C ARG A 106 4.06 14.81 0.35
N LEU A 107 5.23 14.36 -0.08
CA LEU A 107 5.41 13.72 -1.39
C LEU A 107 4.56 12.45 -1.50
N TYR A 108 4.30 11.82 -0.36
CA TYR A 108 3.41 10.67 -0.25
C TYR A 108 1.93 11.05 -0.15
N SER A 109 1.24 11.04 -1.29
CA SER A 109 -0.22 11.12 -1.39
C SER A 109 -0.73 9.96 -2.27
N SER A 110 -1.75 9.26 -1.76
CA SER A 110 -2.17 7.90 -2.14
C SER A 110 -2.53 7.66 -3.61
N GLN A 111 -2.71 8.71 -4.41
CA GLN A 111 -3.12 8.57 -5.83
C GLN A 111 -2.16 9.19 -6.86
N ASP A 112 -1.28 10.13 -6.48
CA ASP A 112 -0.56 10.98 -7.46
C ASP A 112 0.98 10.94 -7.31
N LEU A 113 1.54 9.93 -6.64
CA LEU A 113 2.97 9.89 -6.29
C LEU A 113 3.90 9.98 -7.51
N ILE A 114 3.56 9.29 -8.60
CA ILE A 114 4.44 9.12 -9.77
C ILE A 114 4.54 10.41 -10.59
N SER A 115 3.52 11.26 -10.55
CA SER A 115 3.48 12.49 -11.37
C SER A 115 4.15 13.69 -10.69
N ASN A 116 4.22 13.70 -9.36
CA ASN A 116 4.63 14.89 -8.62
C ASN A 116 6.14 14.98 -8.35
N ILE A 117 6.85 13.86 -8.38
CA ILE A 117 8.29 13.79 -8.06
C ILE A 117 9.12 14.05 -9.32
N ARG A 118 10.29 14.69 -9.16
CA ARG A 118 11.24 14.91 -10.26
C ARG A 118 11.66 13.59 -10.91
N TYR A 119 11.74 13.56 -12.23
CA TYR A 119 11.92 12.31 -12.98
C TYR A 119 13.28 11.63 -12.72
N GLN A 120 14.26 12.36 -12.21
CA GLN A 120 15.58 11.81 -11.86
C GLN A 120 15.57 11.01 -10.55
N VAL A 121 14.49 11.05 -9.77
CA VAL A 121 14.31 10.21 -8.59
C VAL A 121 13.45 9.01 -8.99
N TYR A 122 14.04 7.82 -8.95
CA TYR A 122 13.31 6.59 -9.23
C TYR A 122 12.31 6.30 -8.10
N THR A 123 11.03 6.21 -8.44
CA THR A 123 9.96 5.84 -7.51
C THR A 123 9.11 4.73 -8.09
N ASP A 124 9.13 3.56 -7.47
CA ASP A 124 8.12 2.53 -7.71
C ASP A 124 7.14 2.52 -6.53
N VAL A 125 5.91 2.98 -6.76
CA VAL A 125 4.87 3.01 -5.73
C VAL A 125 4.52 1.60 -5.26
N LYS A 126 4.73 0.59 -6.11
CA LYS A 126 4.42 -0.81 -5.79
C LYS A 126 5.36 -1.43 -4.76
N VAL A 127 6.50 -0.78 -4.47
CA VAL A 127 7.44 -1.29 -3.45
C VAL A 127 7.13 -0.77 -2.05
N VAL A 128 6.12 0.09 -1.90
CA VAL A 128 5.80 0.69 -0.62
C VAL A 128 4.90 -0.27 0.16
N PRO A 129 5.31 -0.74 1.35
CA PRO A 129 4.57 -1.75 2.11
C PRO A 129 3.41 -1.10 2.86
N THR A 130 2.36 -0.71 2.13
CA THR A 130 1.11 -0.17 2.70
C THR A 130 -0.03 -1.16 2.50
N LEU A 131 -0.99 -1.12 3.41
CA LEU A 131 -2.14 -2.03 3.41
C LEU A 131 -3.42 -1.23 3.18
N GLU A 132 -4.23 -1.65 2.22
CA GLU A 132 -5.51 -1.02 1.91
C GLU A 132 -6.58 -1.49 2.92
N VAL A 133 -7.38 -0.54 3.42
CA VAL A 133 -8.37 -0.82 4.49
C VAL A 133 -9.80 -0.90 3.96
N ASP A 134 -10.08 -0.23 2.84
CA ASP A 134 -11.42 -0.07 2.26
C ASP A 134 -11.53 -0.87 0.95
N VAL A 135 -11.33 -2.19 1.06
CA VAL A 135 -11.37 -3.10 -0.08
C VAL A 135 -12.28 -4.28 0.25
N ASP A 136 -13.22 -4.56 -0.64
CA ASP A 136 -14.05 -5.76 -0.55
C ASP A 136 -13.18 -7.00 -0.83
N LEU A 137 -12.85 -7.72 0.24
CA LEU A 137 -12.05 -8.93 0.19
C LEU A 137 -12.94 -10.19 0.24
N ASN A 138 -12.60 -11.17 -0.59
CA ASN A 138 -13.25 -12.47 -0.58
C ASN A 138 -12.90 -13.23 0.71
N ALA A 139 -13.92 -13.73 1.41
CA ALA A 139 -13.79 -14.40 2.70
C ALA A 139 -13.53 -15.92 2.60
N TYR A 140 -13.10 -16.43 1.43
CA TYR A 140 -12.89 -17.87 1.19
C TYR A 140 -12.12 -18.59 2.29
N ALA A 141 -11.05 -18.00 2.82
CA ALA A 141 -10.23 -18.64 3.85
C ALA A 141 -10.96 -18.71 5.20
N TYR A 142 -11.68 -17.65 5.56
CA TYR A 142 -12.52 -17.60 6.75
C TYR A 142 -13.69 -18.59 6.63
N ASP A 143 -14.32 -18.66 5.46
CA ASP A 143 -15.42 -19.57 5.20
C ASP A 143 -14.97 -21.03 5.24
N PHE A 144 -13.81 -21.34 4.65
CA PHE A 144 -13.17 -22.65 4.75
C PHE A 144 -12.83 -23.02 6.19
N PHE A 145 -12.28 -22.09 6.97
CA PHE A 145 -11.91 -22.35 8.35
C PHE A 145 -13.12 -22.74 9.22
N ASN A 146 -14.26 -22.07 9.06
CA ASN A 146 -15.45 -22.33 9.86
C ASN A 146 -16.25 -23.57 9.41
N HIS A 147 -16.27 -23.87 8.10
CA HIS A 147 -17.16 -24.89 7.54
C HIS A 147 -16.46 -26.11 6.93
N GLY A 148 -15.17 -26.00 6.59
CA GLY A 148 -14.39 -27.06 5.92
C GLY A 148 -14.91 -27.45 4.52
N ASN A 149 -15.83 -26.69 3.94
CA ASN A 149 -16.59 -27.10 2.76
C ASN A 149 -15.99 -26.55 1.45
N TYR A 150 -15.17 -27.37 0.79
CA TYR A 150 -14.57 -27.03 -0.50
C TYR A 150 -15.60 -26.68 -1.61
N LYS A 151 -16.77 -27.33 -1.61
CA LYS A 151 -17.80 -27.09 -2.65
C LYS A 151 -18.47 -25.72 -2.49
N ALA A 152 -18.66 -25.28 -1.25
CA ALA A 152 -19.21 -23.96 -0.96
C ALA A 152 -18.25 -22.85 -1.44
N LEU A 153 -16.94 -23.07 -1.43
CA LEU A 153 -15.97 -22.11 -1.97
C LEU A 153 -16.12 -21.90 -3.48
N ILE A 154 -16.39 -22.97 -4.24
CA ILE A 154 -16.58 -22.88 -5.69
C ILE A 154 -17.93 -22.25 -6.03
N GLN A 155 -18.99 -22.67 -5.33
CA GLN A 155 -20.36 -22.27 -5.67
C GLN A 155 -20.72 -20.88 -5.13
N GLU A 156 -20.24 -20.53 -3.94
CA GLU A 156 -20.71 -19.37 -3.19
C GLU A 156 -19.63 -18.27 -3.12
N ASN A 157 -18.36 -18.63 -2.89
CA ASN A 157 -17.25 -17.68 -2.94
C ASN A 157 -16.74 -17.42 -4.37
N GLY A 158 -17.26 -18.12 -5.38
CA GLY A 158 -16.94 -17.91 -6.79
C GLY A 158 -15.52 -18.30 -7.20
N LEU A 159 -14.84 -19.14 -6.42
CA LEU A 159 -13.48 -19.59 -6.75
C LEU A 159 -13.50 -20.60 -7.91
N MET A 160 -12.50 -20.50 -8.79
CA MET A 160 -12.30 -21.51 -9.83
C MET A 160 -11.88 -22.85 -9.21
N GLN A 161 -12.48 -23.95 -9.70
CA GLN A 161 -12.27 -25.29 -9.13
C GLN A 161 -10.81 -25.76 -9.13
N GLY A 162 -10.00 -25.29 -10.09
CA GLY A 162 -8.55 -25.58 -10.13
C GLY A 162 -7.71 -24.71 -9.18
N ASP A 163 -8.21 -23.51 -8.83
CA ASP A 163 -7.46 -22.52 -8.07
C ASP A 163 -7.77 -22.59 -6.58
N ALA A 164 -8.99 -22.99 -6.20
CA ALA A 164 -9.43 -23.04 -4.81
C ALA A 164 -8.51 -23.89 -3.93
N TYR A 165 -8.06 -25.06 -4.42
CA TYR A 165 -7.10 -25.90 -3.70
C TYR A 165 -5.76 -25.18 -3.46
N ASN A 166 -5.23 -24.53 -4.50
CA ASN A 166 -3.95 -23.82 -4.42
C ASN A 166 -4.06 -22.60 -3.50
N LEU A 167 -5.14 -21.82 -3.57
CA LEU A 167 -5.38 -20.67 -2.69
C LEU A 167 -5.47 -21.08 -1.21
N LEU A 168 -6.14 -22.19 -0.91
CA LEU A 168 -6.20 -22.72 0.45
C LEU A 168 -4.84 -23.24 0.92
N LYS A 169 -4.11 -23.95 0.05
CA LYS A 169 -2.77 -24.45 0.35
C LYS A 169 -1.79 -23.31 0.61
N ASP A 170 -1.81 -22.27 -0.23
CA ASP A 170 -0.95 -21.10 -0.08
C ASP A 170 -1.28 -20.36 1.22
N PHE A 171 -2.56 -20.18 1.53
CA PHE A 171 -2.99 -19.56 2.79
C PHE A 171 -2.55 -20.38 4.01
N MET A 172 -2.66 -21.72 3.96
CA MET A 172 -2.16 -22.62 5.00
C MET A 172 -0.64 -22.43 5.21
N LEU A 173 0.14 -22.40 4.13
CA LEU A 173 1.59 -22.20 4.20
C LEU A 173 1.96 -20.82 4.76
N VAL A 174 1.19 -19.77 4.41
CA VAL A 174 1.36 -18.43 4.96
C VAL A 174 1.08 -18.43 6.47
N LEU A 175 -0.01 -19.04 6.94
CA LEU A 175 -0.31 -19.16 8.37
C LEU A 175 0.79 -19.90 9.13
N GLN A 176 1.31 -20.99 8.57
CA GLN A 176 2.43 -21.73 9.15
C GLN A 176 3.69 -20.86 9.24
N SER A 177 4.02 -20.12 8.18
CA SER A 177 5.16 -19.21 8.15
C SER A 177 5.05 -18.11 9.21
N ILE A 178 3.86 -17.51 9.37
CA ILE A 178 3.58 -16.50 10.39
C ILE A 178 3.74 -17.11 11.79
N SER A 179 3.17 -18.29 12.04
CA SER A 179 3.26 -18.97 13.33
C SER A 179 4.72 -19.31 13.70
N VAL A 180 5.52 -19.83 12.76
CA VAL A 180 6.95 -20.09 12.97
C VAL A 180 7.70 -18.80 13.26
N SER A 181 7.51 -17.76 12.44
CA SER A 181 8.19 -16.47 12.60
C SER A 181 7.88 -15.83 13.95
N LEU A 182 6.61 -15.84 14.38
CA LEU A 182 6.20 -15.34 15.69
C LEU A 182 6.82 -16.16 16.82
N THR A 183 6.90 -17.48 16.69
CA THR A 183 7.51 -18.35 17.71
C THR A 183 9.02 -18.10 17.85
N GLU A 184 9.71 -17.75 16.75
CA GLU A 184 11.15 -17.44 16.77
C GLU A 184 11.44 -16.02 17.28
N LEU A 185 10.58 -15.05 16.96
CA LEU A 185 10.76 -13.64 17.32
C LEU A 185 10.23 -13.28 18.72
N ALA A 186 9.22 -14.00 19.20
CA ALA A 186 8.59 -13.70 20.48
C ALA A 186 9.47 -14.10 21.68
N PRO A 187 9.32 -13.40 22.83
CA PRO A 187 9.89 -13.86 24.09
C PRO A 187 9.40 -15.28 24.42
N LYS A 188 10.26 -16.10 25.04
CA LYS A 188 9.97 -17.53 25.32
C LYS A 188 8.80 -17.79 26.28
N ASP A 189 8.22 -16.75 26.87
CA ASP A 189 7.23 -16.85 27.93
C ASP A 189 5.83 -16.38 27.45
N GLY A 190 4.94 -17.35 27.19
CA GLY A 190 3.49 -17.21 27.33
C GLY A 190 2.78 -16.07 26.60
N ASP A 191 3.17 -15.73 25.38
CA ASP A 191 2.45 -14.73 24.58
C ASP A 191 1.15 -15.31 23.99
N ASP A 192 0.01 -14.75 24.40
CA ASP A 192 -1.33 -15.13 23.94
C ASP A 192 -1.46 -15.03 22.41
N VAL A 193 -0.74 -14.10 21.77
CA VAL A 193 -0.73 -13.94 20.30
C VAL A 193 -0.04 -15.13 19.65
N VAL A 194 1.10 -15.56 20.18
CA VAL A 194 1.83 -16.73 19.66
C VAL A 194 0.99 -17.99 19.82
N ALA A 195 0.34 -18.16 20.98
CA ALA A 195 -0.54 -19.29 21.23
C ALA A 195 -1.74 -19.30 20.27
N ALA A 196 -2.40 -18.16 20.07
CA ALA A 196 -3.53 -18.03 19.16
C ALA A 196 -3.16 -18.36 17.71
N PHE A 197 -2.04 -17.80 17.20
CA PHE A 197 -1.59 -18.07 15.83
C PHE A 197 -1.12 -19.52 15.64
N THR A 198 -0.52 -20.14 16.66
CA THR A 198 -0.12 -21.55 16.61
C THR A 198 -1.34 -22.46 16.55
N GLN A 199 -2.35 -22.20 17.38
CA GLN A 199 -3.61 -22.94 17.33
C GLN A 199 -4.31 -22.75 15.98
N LEU A 200 -4.41 -21.52 15.49
CA LEU A 200 -5.02 -21.20 14.21
C LEU A 200 -4.35 -21.95 13.05
N ALA A 201 -3.01 -21.96 13.01
CA ALA A 201 -2.26 -22.67 11.97
C ALA A 201 -2.49 -24.18 12.02
N GLN A 202 -2.54 -24.77 13.22
CA GLN A 202 -2.81 -26.20 13.41
C GLN A 202 -4.23 -26.60 13.01
N GLU A 203 -5.23 -25.83 13.45
CA GLU A 203 -6.64 -26.07 13.11
C GLU A 203 -6.88 -25.93 11.60
N PHE A 204 -6.33 -24.88 10.97
CA PHE A 204 -6.45 -24.69 9.53
C PHE A 204 -5.79 -25.85 8.76
N GLN A 205 -4.62 -26.30 9.20
CA GLN A 205 -3.94 -27.45 8.60
C GLN A 205 -4.73 -28.76 8.75
N SER A 206 -5.34 -28.98 9.92
CA SER A 206 -6.19 -30.15 10.15
C SER A 206 -7.40 -30.14 9.23
N ASN A 207 -8.11 -29.01 9.16
CA ASN A 207 -9.25 -28.83 8.26
C ASN A 207 -8.86 -29.03 6.80
N PHE A 208 -7.69 -28.53 6.40
CA PHE A 208 -7.15 -28.75 5.06
C PHE A 208 -6.85 -30.24 4.80
N ALA A 209 -6.27 -30.97 5.75
CA ALA A 209 -5.96 -32.39 5.58
C ALA A 209 -7.22 -33.28 5.52
N GLU A 210 -8.27 -32.91 6.24
CA GLU A 210 -9.55 -33.64 6.28
C GLU A 210 -10.50 -33.26 5.13
N ALA A 211 -10.27 -32.12 4.47
CA ALA A 211 -11.12 -31.65 3.39
C ALA A 211 -11.09 -32.61 2.19
N ASN A 212 -12.28 -33.00 1.73
CA ASN A 212 -12.42 -33.81 0.54
C ASN A 212 -12.30 -32.94 -0.72
N PHE A 213 -11.10 -32.86 -1.29
CA PHE A 213 -10.82 -32.17 -2.55
C PHE A 213 -11.17 -32.98 -3.80
N ASN A 214 -11.53 -34.26 -3.63
CA ASN A 214 -11.83 -35.13 -4.76
C ASN A 214 -13.24 -34.85 -5.28
N HIS A 215 -13.28 -34.51 -6.57
CA HIS A 215 -14.44 -34.61 -7.44
C HIS A 215 -14.24 -35.77 -8.42
#